data_AF-A0A9D5ACA5-F1
#
_entry.id   AF-A0A9D5ACA5-F1
#
_cell.length_a   1.000
_cell.length_b   1.000
_cell.length_c   1.000
_cell.angle_alpha   90.00
_cell.angle_beta   90.00
_cell.angle_gamma   90.00
#
_symmetry.space_group_name_H-M   'P 1'
#
loop_
_entity.id
_entity.type
_entity.pdbx_description
1 polymer ?
#
loop_
_entity_poly.entity_id
_entity_poly.type
_entity_poly.pdbx_seq_one_letter_code
_entity_poly.pdbx_strand_id
1 'polypeptide(L)'
;MVIADNRQRFMPRSDDRLPERGEVLAYPEAVRLVNPVEPEFKGEVDDKYEYSIESRKNQVHGWISINSSSESESESKSTGFWIITPSNEFRSAGPLKQYLASHVGPTSLSVFHSTHYSGADLIMKFGVNEAWKKVFGPIFIYLNSNSDGFSPINLWEDAKHQMVNEVERWPYTFPASKDFLSSDQRGKVEGRLLVRDRYVSYS
;
A
#
# COMPACT_ATOMS: atom_id res chain seq x y z
N MET A 1 10.61 -4.12 -2.26
CA MET A 1 9.19 -3.77 -2.04
C MET A 1 8.44 -4.99 -1.53
N VAL A 2 7.50 -4.77 -0.62
CA VAL A 2 6.61 -5.80 -0.05
C VAL A 2 5.19 -5.22 0.01
N ILE A 3 4.24 -5.82 -0.73
CA ILE A 3 2.82 -5.40 -0.72
C ILE A 3 1.86 -6.53 -0.37
N ALA A 4 2.32 -7.78 -0.38
CA ALA A 4 1.61 -8.96 0.13
C ALA A 4 2.62 -10.08 0.41
N ASP A 5 2.21 -11.12 1.14
CA ASP A 5 3.07 -12.29 1.44
C ASP A 5 3.68 -12.88 0.16
N ASN A 6 2.88 -12.97 -0.91
CA ASN A 6 3.28 -13.52 -2.20
C ASN A 6 3.71 -12.46 -3.23
N ARG A 7 3.84 -11.19 -2.84
CA ARG A 7 4.20 -10.08 -3.73
C ARG A 7 5.28 -9.23 -3.06
N GLN A 8 6.50 -9.76 -3.17
CA GLN A 8 7.72 -9.15 -2.70
C GLN A 8 8.75 -9.23 -3.83
N ARG A 9 9.46 -8.14 -4.08
CA ARG A 9 10.50 -8.11 -5.11
C ARG A 9 11.56 -7.05 -4.83
N PHE A 10 12.76 -7.28 -5.36
CA PHE A 10 13.67 -6.19 -5.67
C PHE A 10 13.06 -5.34 -6.79
N MET A 11 13.27 -4.03 -6.70
CA MET A 11 12.61 -3.08 -7.58
C MET A 11 13.67 -2.36 -8.41
N PRO A 12 13.41 -2.14 -9.69
CA PRO A 12 14.28 -1.32 -10.51
C PRO A 12 14.26 0.13 -10.03
N ARG A 13 15.27 0.88 -10.44
CA ARG A 13 15.38 2.31 -10.16
C ARG A 13 14.53 3.10 -11.13
N SER A 14 14.20 4.34 -10.76
CA SER A 14 13.57 5.29 -11.70
C SER A 14 14.39 5.46 -12.97
N ASP A 15 15.71 5.44 -12.84
CA ASP A 15 16.66 5.70 -13.92
C ASP A 15 16.67 4.56 -14.96
N ASP A 16 16.33 3.34 -14.55
CA ASP A 16 16.21 2.19 -15.46
C ASP A 16 15.06 2.36 -16.46
N ARG A 17 14.11 3.25 -16.17
CA ARG A 17 13.00 3.60 -17.07
C ARG A 17 13.34 4.73 -18.05
N LEU A 18 14.51 5.38 -17.94
CA LEU A 18 14.90 6.45 -18.86
C LEU A 18 15.13 5.91 -20.29
N PRO A 19 14.93 6.71 -21.36
CA PRO A 19 15.03 6.22 -22.74
C PRO A 19 16.36 5.53 -23.12
N GLU A 20 17.44 5.83 -22.40
CA GLU A 20 18.75 5.21 -22.61
C GLU A 20 18.89 3.80 -21.98
N ARG A 21 17.98 3.46 -21.06
CA ARG A 21 17.97 2.19 -20.30
C ARG A 21 16.68 1.40 -20.43
N GLY A 22 15.58 2.04 -20.81
CA GLY A 22 14.26 1.45 -20.89
C GLY A 22 13.52 1.89 -22.15
N GLU A 23 12.55 1.06 -22.53
CA GLU A 23 11.69 1.29 -23.69
C GLU A 23 10.24 1.30 -23.23
N VAL A 24 9.59 2.46 -23.38
CA VAL A 24 8.14 2.59 -23.14
C VAL A 24 7.39 1.71 -24.14
N LEU A 25 6.48 0.88 -23.63
CA LEU A 25 5.64 0.00 -24.45
C LEU A 25 4.38 0.73 -24.94
N ALA A 26 3.29 0.01 -25.18
CA ALA A 26 2.04 0.59 -25.67
C ALA A 26 1.43 1.65 -24.71
N TYR A 27 1.74 1.59 -23.42
CA TYR A 27 1.26 2.53 -22.40
C TYR A 27 2.44 3.09 -21.61
N PRO A 28 2.42 4.38 -21.22
CA PRO A 28 3.52 5.02 -20.51
C PRO A 28 3.83 4.39 -19.14
N GLU A 29 2.84 3.71 -18.56
CA GLU A 29 2.99 2.99 -17.30
C GLU A 29 3.88 1.75 -17.41
N ALA A 30 3.96 1.12 -18.58
CA ALA A 30 4.70 -0.12 -18.83
C ALA A 30 6.01 0.14 -19.60
N VAL A 31 7.14 -0.14 -18.97
CA VAL A 31 8.48 0.10 -19.54
C VAL A 31 9.29 -1.19 -19.52
N ARG A 32 9.76 -1.65 -20.68
CA ARG A 32 10.70 -2.76 -20.77
C ARG A 32 12.09 -2.28 -20.39
N LEU A 33 12.75 -2.97 -19.47
CA LEU A 33 14.09 -2.64 -19.00
C LEU A 33 15.13 -3.25 -19.96
N VAL A 34 15.84 -2.42 -20.71
CA VAL A 34 16.78 -2.83 -21.77
C VAL A 34 18.22 -2.89 -21.26
N ASN A 35 18.62 -1.89 -20.48
CA ASN A 35 19.95 -1.75 -19.88
C ASN A 35 19.86 -1.24 -18.42
N PRO A 36 19.20 -1.99 -17.52
CA PRO A 36 19.06 -1.59 -16.12
C PRO A 36 20.41 -1.59 -15.40
N VAL A 37 20.50 -0.85 -14.29
CA VAL A 37 21.66 -0.81 -13.40
C VAL A 37 21.95 -2.20 -12.84
N GLU A 38 20.91 -2.87 -12.32
CA GLU A 38 20.95 -4.26 -11.86
C GLU A 38 20.64 -5.21 -13.05
N PRO A 39 21.63 -6.00 -13.55
CA PRO A 39 21.47 -6.79 -14.77
C PRO A 39 20.36 -7.84 -14.74
N GLU A 40 19.99 -8.32 -13.55
CA GLU A 40 18.91 -9.29 -13.36
C GLU A 40 17.55 -8.79 -13.84
N PHE A 41 17.32 -7.48 -13.86
CA PHE A 41 16.07 -6.90 -14.34
C PHE A 41 15.99 -6.80 -15.87
N LYS A 42 17.05 -7.17 -16.59
CA LYS A 42 17.11 -7.00 -18.04
C LYS A 42 16.04 -7.86 -18.72
N GLY A 43 15.21 -7.21 -19.55
CA GLY A 43 14.11 -7.81 -20.27
C GLY A 43 12.78 -7.84 -19.50
N GLU A 44 12.79 -7.52 -18.19
CA GLU A 44 11.56 -7.36 -17.42
C GLU A 44 10.75 -6.15 -17.91
N VAL A 45 9.45 -6.18 -17.64
CA VAL A 45 8.56 -5.03 -17.84
C VAL A 45 8.22 -4.48 -16.46
N ASP A 46 8.58 -3.22 -16.24
CA ASP A 46 8.21 -2.45 -15.07
C ASP A 46 6.86 -1.77 -15.33
N ASP A 47 5.78 -2.33 -14.78
CA ASP A 47 4.42 -1.79 -14.92
C ASP A 47 3.92 -1.27 -13.56
N LYS A 48 3.58 0.02 -13.53
CA LYS A 48 3.01 0.73 -12.37
C LYS A 48 1.86 -0.04 -11.71
N TYR A 49 1.01 -0.70 -12.48
CA TYR A 49 -0.19 -1.37 -11.97
C TYR A 49 0.09 -2.73 -11.32
N GLU A 50 1.31 -3.29 -11.49
CA GLU A 50 1.79 -4.44 -10.72
C GLU A 50 1.96 -4.13 -9.23
N TYR A 51 1.83 -2.87 -8.82
CA TYR A 51 1.98 -2.44 -7.43
C TYR A 51 0.66 -2.10 -6.75
N SER A 52 -0.46 -2.44 -7.41
CA SER A 52 -1.79 -2.22 -6.85
C SER A 52 -2.25 -3.36 -5.97
N ILE A 53 -3.09 -3.04 -4.99
CA ILE A 53 -3.71 -4.00 -4.07
C ILE A 53 -5.13 -3.53 -3.72
N GLU A 54 -6.03 -4.50 -3.52
CA GLU A 54 -7.41 -4.24 -3.08
C GLU A 54 -7.43 -3.50 -1.74
N SER A 55 -8.32 -2.52 -1.61
CA SER A 55 -8.49 -1.71 -0.39
C SER A 55 -8.64 -2.56 0.87
N ARG A 56 -9.41 -3.65 0.81
CA ARG A 56 -9.62 -4.54 1.96
C ARG A 56 -8.38 -5.31 2.39
N LYS A 57 -7.39 -5.47 1.51
CA LYS A 57 -6.13 -6.19 1.78
C LYS A 57 -4.95 -5.25 2.05
N ASN A 58 -5.07 -3.98 1.67
CA ASN A 58 -4.02 -2.99 1.79
C ASN A 58 -3.96 -2.36 3.20
N GLN A 59 -3.63 -3.18 4.20
CA GLN A 59 -3.49 -2.79 5.61
C GLN A 59 -2.03 -2.55 6.01
N VAL A 60 -1.06 -3.22 5.37
CA VAL A 60 0.37 -2.96 5.57
C VAL A 60 1.14 -3.28 4.30
N HIS A 61 2.06 -2.38 3.95
CA HIS A 61 2.98 -2.52 2.81
C HIS A 61 4.20 -1.62 3.02
N GLY A 62 5.27 -1.87 2.28
CA GLY A 62 6.50 -1.13 2.52
C GLY A 62 7.74 -1.65 1.79
N TRP A 63 8.87 -1.39 2.42
CA TRP A 63 10.21 -1.64 1.90
C TRP A 63 11.09 -2.26 2.96
N ILE A 64 11.99 -3.12 2.50
CA ILE A 64 13.11 -3.61 3.28
C ILE A 64 14.36 -3.05 2.62
N SER A 65 15.17 -2.36 3.40
CA SER A 65 16.53 -1.96 3.04
C SER A 65 17.51 -3.00 3.59
N ILE A 66 18.36 -3.51 2.70
CA ILE A 66 19.40 -4.48 3.02
C ILE A 66 20.72 -3.73 3.03
N ASN A 67 21.37 -3.63 4.18
CA ASN A 67 22.72 -3.07 4.25
C ASN A 67 23.76 -4.19 4.13
N SER A 68 24.27 -4.42 2.93
CA SER A 68 25.32 -5.41 2.64
C SER A 68 26.73 -4.82 2.64
N SER A 69 26.90 -3.55 3.05
CA SER A 69 28.14 -2.79 2.82
C SER A 69 29.13 -2.77 3.99
N SER A 70 28.88 -3.48 5.10
CA SER A 70 29.88 -3.60 6.17
C SER A 70 30.86 -4.74 5.88
N GLU A 71 32.16 -4.44 5.85
CA GLU A 71 33.25 -5.44 5.75
C GLU A 71 33.27 -6.44 6.93
N SER A 72 32.46 -6.19 7.97
CA SER A 72 32.18 -7.11 9.05
C SER A 72 30.75 -7.66 8.93
N GLU A 73 30.61 -9.00 8.97
CA GLU A 73 29.30 -9.68 9.04
C GLU A 73 28.50 -9.29 10.29
N SER A 74 29.13 -8.68 11.30
CA SER A 74 28.49 -8.27 12.56
C SER A 74 27.73 -6.94 12.51
N GLU A 75 27.77 -6.18 11.40
CA GLU A 75 27.11 -4.87 11.29
C GLU A 75 26.06 -4.78 10.16
N SER A 76 25.75 -5.89 9.49
CA SER A 76 24.70 -5.94 8.46
C SER A 76 23.31 -5.77 9.08
N LYS A 77 22.89 -4.52 9.23
CA LYS A 77 21.59 -4.15 9.79
C LYS A 77 20.58 -3.92 8.67
N SER A 78 19.58 -4.79 8.60
CA SER A 78 18.44 -4.59 7.71
C SER A 78 17.33 -3.84 8.42
N THR A 79 16.68 -2.94 7.68
CA THR A 79 15.65 -2.04 8.21
C THR A 79 14.40 -2.14 7.35
N GLY A 80 13.24 -2.21 8.00
CA GLY A 80 11.93 -2.13 7.36
C GLY A 80 11.32 -0.74 7.49
N PHE A 81 10.66 -0.28 6.43
CA PHE A 81 9.80 0.91 6.42
C PHE A 81 8.41 0.48 5.95
N TRP A 82 7.38 0.78 6.74
CA TRP A 82 6.03 0.27 6.50
C TRP A 82 4.99 1.36 6.65
N ILE A 83 4.04 1.38 5.72
CA ILE A 83 2.79 2.13 5.85
C ILE A 83 1.73 1.16 6.34
N ILE A 84 1.19 1.44 7.52
CA ILE A 84 0.06 0.72 8.10
C ILE A 84 -1.19 1.57 7.96
N THR A 85 -2.26 0.97 7.46
CA THR A 85 -3.61 1.57 7.32
C THR A 85 -4.58 0.82 8.24
N PRO A 86 -4.81 1.33 9.47
CA PRO A 86 -5.64 0.64 10.47
C PRO A 86 -7.12 0.57 10.11
N SER A 87 -7.61 1.54 9.33
CA SER A 87 -9.00 1.62 8.91
C SER A 87 -9.12 2.07 7.46
N ASN A 88 -10.10 1.52 6.76
CA ASN A 88 -10.43 1.86 5.38
C ASN A 88 -11.48 2.98 5.26
N GLU A 89 -11.97 3.55 6.37
CA GLU A 89 -13.11 4.47 6.37
C GLU A 89 -12.93 5.73 5.51
N PHE A 90 -11.67 6.16 5.33
CA PHE A 90 -11.37 7.35 4.56
C PHE A 90 -11.19 7.06 3.05
N ARG A 91 -11.06 5.78 2.65
CA ARG A 91 -10.89 5.38 1.24
C ARG A 91 -12.23 5.45 0.50
N SER A 92 -12.13 5.53 -0.83
CA SER A 92 -13.28 5.63 -1.75
C SER A 92 -13.56 4.31 -2.48
N ALA A 93 -14.76 4.17 -3.05
CA ALA A 93 -15.21 3.05 -3.90
C ALA A 93 -15.20 1.63 -3.29
N GLY A 94 -15.15 1.53 -1.96
CA GLY A 94 -15.40 0.26 -1.26
C GLY A 94 -14.23 -0.74 -1.27
N PRO A 95 -14.46 -1.94 -0.72
CA PRO A 95 -13.40 -2.88 -0.33
C PRO A 95 -12.63 -3.51 -1.50
N LEU A 96 -13.25 -3.60 -2.69
CA LEU A 96 -12.65 -4.24 -3.87
C LEU A 96 -11.86 -3.27 -4.75
N LYS A 97 -11.89 -1.96 -4.48
CA LYS A 97 -11.15 -0.99 -5.27
C LYS A 97 -9.65 -1.23 -5.14
N GLN A 98 -8.95 -1.22 -6.27
CA GLN A 98 -7.49 -1.28 -6.35
C GLN A 98 -6.88 0.08 -6.02
N TYR A 99 -5.83 0.06 -5.21
CA TYR A 99 -5.01 1.22 -4.89
C TYR A 99 -3.54 0.88 -5.10
N LEU A 100 -2.79 1.83 -5.68
CA LEU A 100 -1.34 1.74 -5.73
C LEU A 100 -0.78 1.79 -4.31
N ALA A 101 -0.02 0.77 -3.93
CA ALA A 101 0.70 0.72 -2.65
C ALA A 101 2.18 1.12 -2.82
N SER A 102 2.71 0.99 -4.03
CA SER A 102 4.11 1.31 -4.35
C SER A 102 4.22 1.97 -5.72
N HIS A 103 5.41 2.48 -6.03
CA HIS A 103 5.83 2.89 -7.37
C HIS A 103 7.26 2.37 -7.64
N VAL A 104 7.78 2.58 -8.85
CA VAL A 104 9.20 2.30 -9.18
C VAL A 104 10.15 3.02 -8.22
N GLY A 105 11.32 2.42 -7.95
CA GLY A 105 12.25 2.87 -6.91
C GLY A 105 11.64 2.74 -5.50
N PRO A 106 12.34 3.15 -4.43
CA PRO A 106 11.92 2.98 -3.04
C PRO A 106 10.75 3.91 -2.62
N THR A 107 9.62 3.79 -3.31
CA THR A 107 8.44 4.65 -3.14
C THR A 107 7.27 3.85 -2.57
N SER A 108 6.80 4.18 -1.37
CA SER A 108 5.52 3.68 -0.85
C SER A 108 4.44 4.74 -0.94
N LEU A 109 3.23 4.34 -1.31
CA LEU A 109 2.09 5.22 -1.49
C LEU A 109 0.98 4.90 -0.49
N SER A 110 0.36 5.95 0.06
CA SER A 110 -0.93 5.84 0.74
C SER A 110 -1.95 6.68 -0.02
N VAL A 111 -2.60 6.07 -1.00
CA VAL A 111 -3.56 6.77 -1.86
C VAL A 111 -4.91 6.87 -1.15
N PHE A 112 -5.28 8.10 -0.79
CA PHE A 112 -6.53 8.39 -0.09
C PHE A 112 -7.74 8.45 -1.03
N HIS A 113 -7.55 9.09 -2.19
CA HIS A 113 -8.56 9.27 -3.21
C HIS A 113 -7.90 9.28 -4.59
N SER A 114 -8.53 8.65 -5.58
CA SER A 114 -8.00 8.57 -6.95
C SER A 114 -9.08 8.04 -7.89
N THR A 115 -8.99 8.45 -9.16
CA THR A 115 -9.79 7.93 -10.28
C THR A 115 -9.27 6.61 -10.85
N HIS A 116 -8.07 6.16 -10.46
CA HIS A 116 -7.52 4.88 -10.92
C HIS A 116 -8.52 3.74 -10.67
N TYR A 117 -8.74 2.91 -11.70
CA TYR A 117 -9.65 1.75 -11.71
C TYR A 117 -11.15 2.03 -11.57
N SER A 118 -11.56 3.28 -11.37
CA SER A 118 -12.98 3.62 -11.17
C SER A 118 -13.48 4.78 -12.03
N GLY A 119 -12.59 5.44 -12.77
CA GLY A 119 -12.94 6.54 -13.67
C GLY A 119 -13.20 7.87 -12.96
N ALA A 120 -13.52 8.89 -13.74
CA ALA A 120 -13.72 10.26 -13.26
C ALA A 120 -15.01 10.44 -12.43
N ASP A 121 -15.96 9.52 -12.54
CA ASP A 121 -17.20 9.57 -11.76
C ASP A 121 -16.99 9.37 -10.26
N LEU A 122 -15.83 8.83 -9.88
CA LEU A 122 -15.46 8.70 -8.48
C LEU A 122 -14.99 10.01 -7.84
N ILE A 123 -14.72 11.06 -8.64
CA ILE A 123 -14.25 12.35 -8.11
C ILE A 123 -15.35 12.94 -7.22
N MET A 124 -14.97 13.37 -6.01
CA MET A 124 -15.88 14.11 -5.13
C MET A 124 -16.32 15.40 -5.82
N LYS A 125 -17.61 15.56 -6.06
CA LYS A 125 -18.23 16.76 -6.64
C LYS A 125 -19.02 17.46 -5.54
N PHE A 126 -18.78 18.75 -5.38
CA PHE A 126 -19.47 19.59 -4.40
C PHE A 126 -20.27 20.67 -5.12
N GLY A 127 -21.47 20.92 -4.64
CA GLY A 127 -22.35 21.98 -5.14
C GLY A 127 -21.87 23.38 -4.77
N VAL A 128 -22.48 24.38 -5.39
CA VAL A 128 -22.25 25.79 -5.04
C VAL A 128 -22.62 26.00 -3.57
N ASN A 129 -21.69 26.54 -2.79
CA ASN A 129 -21.81 26.77 -1.35
C ASN A 129 -22.02 25.50 -0.49
N GLU A 130 -21.68 24.31 -1.00
CA GLU A 130 -21.71 23.08 -0.21
C GLU A 130 -20.49 23.00 0.73
N ALA A 131 -20.73 23.19 2.02
CA ALA A 131 -19.70 22.98 3.04
C ALA A 131 -19.46 21.48 3.24
N TRP A 132 -18.22 21.04 3.08
CA TRP A 132 -17.83 19.65 3.29
C TRP A 132 -16.54 19.56 4.08
N LYS A 133 -16.39 18.44 4.79
CA LYS A 133 -15.18 18.06 5.51
C LYS A 133 -14.97 16.56 5.40
N LYS A 134 -13.73 16.14 5.24
CA LYS A 134 -13.33 14.74 5.27
C LYS A 134 -11.98 14.62 5.96
N VAL A 135 -11.88 13.71 6.92
CA VAL A 135 -10.60 13.31 7.51
C VAL A 135 -10.05 12.14 6.69
N PHE A 136 -8.79 12.24 6.29
CA PHE A 136 -8.03 11.16 5.67
C PHE A 136 -7.01 10.61 6.66
N GLY A 137 -6.94 9.28 6.76
CA GLY A 137 -6.14 8.62 7.77
C GLY A 137 -6.86 8.53 9.14
N PRO A 138 -6.11 8.41 10.23
CA PRO A 138 -4.65 8.37 10.27
C PRO A 138 -4.07 7.13 9.58
N ILE A 139 -2.87 7.29 9.05
CA ILE A 139 -1.98 6.19 8.65
C ILE A 139 -0.83 6.14 9.62
N PHE A 140 -0.27 4.96 9.85
CA PHE A 140 0.83 4.76 10.78
C PHE A 140 2.09 4.39 10.00
N ILE A 141 3.18 5.13 10.23
CA ILE A 141 4.49 4.82 9.65
C ILE A 141 5.25 4.02 10.70
N TYR A 142 5.63 2.80 10.35
CA TYR A 142 6.36 1.89 11.22
C TYR A 142 7.76 1.63 10.68
N LEU A 143 8.73 1.66 11.58
CA LEU A 143 10.13 1.35 11.31
C LEU A 143 10.55 0.22 12.25
N ASN A 144 11.18 -0.81 11.71
CA ASN A 144 11.77 -1.88 12.49
C ASN A 144 13.14 -2.27 11.93
N SER A 145 13.94 -2.97 12.73
CA SER A 145 15.26 -3.42 12.33
C SER A 145 15.65 -4.67 13.10
N ASN A 146 16.43 -5.55 12.49
CA ASN A 146 16.97 -6.74 13.18
C ASN A 146 18.44 -6.51 13.54
N SER A 147 18.81 -6.81 14.78
CA SER A 147 20.20 -6.82 15.26
C SER A 147 20.95 -8.10 14.93
N ASP A 148 20.23 -9.21 14.76
CA ASP A 148 20.81 -10.57 14.75
C ASP A 148 20.96 -11.13 13.32
N GLY A 149 21.27 -10.26 12.36
CA GLY A 149 21.48 -10.61 10.95
C GLY A 149 20.25 -10.47 10.05
N PHE A 150 20.42 -10.83 8.77
CA PHE A 150 19.41 -10.67 7.72
C PHE A 150 18.28 -11.69 7.84
N SER A 151 17.08 -11.23 8.21
CA SER A 151 15.84 -11.96 8.00
C SER A 151 14.73 -11.02 7.52
N PRO A 152 14.53 -10.87 6.18
CA PRO A 152 13.46 -10.04 5.65
C PRO A 152 12.07 -10.59 6.01
N ILE A 153 11.97 -11.90 6.25
CA ILE A 153 10.76 -12.55 6.78
C ILE A 153 10.42 -11.96 8.15
N ASN A 154 11.38 -11.87 9.06
CA ASN A 154 11.13 -11.36 10.42
C ASN A 154 10.68 -9.88 10.41
N LEU A 155 11.30 -9.04 9.57
CA LEU A 155 10.90 -7.64 9.43
C LEU A 155 9.45 -7.50 8.94
N TRP A 156 9.05 -8.35 8.00
CA TRP A 156 7.68 -8.38 7.48
C TRP A 156 6.66 -8.93 8.49
N GLU A 157 6.97 -10.03 9.17
CA GLU A 157 6.11 -10.61 10.20
C GLU A 157 5.90 -9.63 11.37
N ASP A 158 6.96 -8.96 11.81
CA ASP A 158 6.87 -7.91 12.84
C ASP A 158 6.00 -6.72 12.38
N ALA A 159 6.13 -6.29 11.12
CA ALA A 159 5.25 -5.25 10.57
C ALA A 159 3.77 -5.68 10.51
N LYS A 160 3.50 -6.96 10.21
CA LYS A 160 2.14 -7.53 10.28
C LYS A 160 1.61 -7.58 11.71
N HIS A 161 2.42 -7.97 12.69
CA HIS A 161 2.01 -7.92 14.10
C HIS A 161 1.70 -6.49 14.55
N GLN A 162 2.55 -5.53 14.17
CA GLN A 162 2.29 -4.12 14.45
C GLN A 162 1.02 -3.63 13.75
N MET A 163 0.76 -4.07 12.51
CA MET A 163 -0.49 -3.76 11.82
C MET A 163 -1.72 -4.24 12.59
N VAL A 164 -1.71 -5.46 13.13
CA VAL A 164 -2.81 -5.99 13.95
C VAL A 164 -3.03 -5.10 15.19
N ASN A 165 -1.95 -4.75 15.90
CA ASN A 165 -2.04 -3.86 17.06
C ASN A 165 -2.69 -2.51 16.70
N GLU A 166 -2.32 -1.93 15.57
CA GLU A 166 -2.85 -0.63 15.14
C GLU A 166 -4.32 -0.72 14.69
N VAL A 167 -4.71 -1.83 14.03
CA VAL A 167 -6.13 -2.11 13.69
C VAL A 167 -6.98 -2.24 14.96
N GLU A 168 -6.49 -2.94 15.99
CA GLU A 168 -7.20 -3.11 17.26
C GLU A 168 -7.27 -1.81 18.09
N ARG A 169 -6.27 -0.94 17.96
CA ARG A 169 -6.23 0.38 18.62
C ARG A 169 -7.13 1.41 17.95
N TRP A 170 -7.56 1.18 16.71
CA TRP A 170 -8.45 2.09 16.02
C TRP A 170 -9.87 2.03 16.63
N PRO A 171 -10.56 3.18 16.82
CA PRO A 171 -10.12 4.54 16.54
C PRO A 171 -9.25 5.13 17.67
N TYR A 172 -8.21 5.87 17.29
CA TYR A 172 -7.26 6.45 18.25
C TYR A 172 -7.84 7.59 19.09
N THR A 173 -7.23 7.83 20.25
CA THR A 173 -7.60 8.93 21.17
C THR A 173 -6.66 10.14 21.09
N PHE A 174 -5.50 10.01 20.46
CA PHE A 174 -4.51 11.09 20.35
C PHE A 174 -4.81 12.16 19.28
N PRO A 175 -5.57 11.92 18.18
CA PRO A 175 -5.83 12.98 17.21
C PRO A 175 -6.59 14.16 17.84
N ALA A 176 -5.99 15.35 17.81
CA ALA A 176 -6.57 16.55 18.44
C ALA A 176 -7.66 17.25 17.60
N SER A 177 -7.86 16.82 16.35
CA SER A 177 -8.85 17.43 15.47
C SER A 177 -10.27 17.05 15.91
N LYS A 178 -11.12 18.05 16.14
CA LYS A 178 -12.56 17.85 16.38
C LYS A 178 -13.30 17.18 15.21
N ASP A 179 -12.71 17.20 14.03
CA ASP A 179 -13.28 16.56 12.84
C ASP A 179 -12.95 15.05 12.79
N PHE A 180 -12.04 14.57 13.65
CA PHE A 180 -11.80 13.14 13.86
C PHE A 180 -12.69 12.62 15.00
N LEU A 181 -13.66 11.79 14.67
CA LEU A 181 -14.62 11.27 15.65
C LEU A 181 -13.97 10.18 16.52
N SER A 182 -14.10 10.30 17.84
CA SER A 182 -13.65 9.31 18.81
C SER A 182 -14.56 8.08 18.83
N SER A 183 -14.15 7.05 19.58
CA SER A 183 -14.88 5.77 19.67
C SER A 183 -16.34 5.94 20.14
N ASP A 184 -16.57 6.77 21.15
CA ASP A 184 -17.89 7.07 21.73
C ASP A 184 -18.80 7.90 20.81
N GLN A 185 -18.24 8.49 19.75
CA GLN A 185 -18.98 9.23 18.72
C GLN A 185 -19.29 8.37 17.48
N ARG A 186 -18.94 7.08 17.51
CA ARG A 186 -19.14 6.14 16.40
C ARG A 186 -20.24 5.14 16.76
N GLY A 187 -20.95 4.68 15.74
CA GLY A 187 -22.01 3.68 15.86
C GLY A 187 -21.67 2.39 15.12
N LYS A 188 -22.34 1.30 15.50
CA LYS A 188 -22.27 0.01 14.81
C LYS A 188 -23.66 -0.38 14.32
N VAL A 189 -23.74 -0.83 13.07
CA VAL A 189 -24.97 -1.43 12.51
C VAL A 189 -24.76 -2.93 12.41
N GLU A 190 -25.69 -3.69 12.98
CA GLU A 190 -25.71 -5.15 12.94
C GLU A 190 -27.05 -5.62 12.38
N GLY A 191 -27.02 -6.70 11.61
CA GLY A 191 -28.22 -7.24 10.98
C GLY A 191 -27.90 -8.44 10.10
N ARG A 192 -28.91 -8.92 9.37
CA ARG A 192 -28.78 -10.07 8.46
C ARG A 192 -29.12 -9.64 7.04
N LEU A 193 -28.17 -9.80 6.13
CA LEU A 193 -28.40 -9.63 4.69
C LEU A 193 -28.91 -10.95 4.10
N LEU A 194 -30.15 -10.97 3.60
CA LEU A 194 -30.69 -12.12 2.87
C LEU A 194 -30.50 -11.89 1.38
N VAL A 195 -29.66 -12.73 0.75
CA VAL A 195 -29.39 -12.66 -0.69
C VAL A 195 -30.21 -13.76 -1.38
N ARG A 196 -31.09 -13.36 -2.29
CA ARG A 196 -31.81 -14.28 -3.18
C ARG A 196 -31.14 -14.26 -4.55
N ASP A 197 -30.25 -15.20 -4.79
CA ASP A 197 -29.72 -15.44 -6.13
C ASP A 197 -30.67 -16.37 -6.89
N ARG A 198 -31.20 -15.90 -8.03
CA ARG A 198 -32.14 -16.66 -8.86
C ARG A 198 -31.43 -17.60 -9.84
N TYR A 199 -30.10 -17.51 -9.95
CA TYR A 199 -29.30 -18.26 -10.93
C TYR A 199 -28.41 -19.33 -10.29
N VAL A 200 -28.35 -19.40 -8.96
CA VAL A 200 -27.68 -20.51 -8.25
C VAL A 200 -28.68 -21.66 -8.11
N SER A 201 -28.57 -22.65 -8.98
CA SER A 201 -29.16 -23.96 -8.75
C SER A 201 -28.23 -24.75 -7.82
N TYR A 202 -28.69 -25.05 -6.60
CA TYR A 202 -28.00 -26.01 -5.75
C TYR A 202 -28.10 -27.39 -6.40
N SER A 203 -26.96 -27.94 -6.85
CA SER A 203 -26.82 -29.34 -7.28
C SER A 203 -26.55 -30.24 -6.08
#